data_AF-C9LTZ9-F1
#
_entry.id   AF-C9LTZ9-F1
#
_cell.length_a   1.000
_cell.length_b   1.000
_cell.length_c   1.000
_cell.angle_alpha   90.00
_cell.angle_beta   90.00
_cell.angle_gamma   90.00
#
_symmetry.space_group_name_H-M   'P 1'
#
loop_
_entity.id
_entity.type
_entity.pdbx_description
1 polymer ?
#
loop_
_entity_poly.entity_id
_entity_poly.type
_entity_poly.pdbx_seq_one_letter_code
_entity_poly.pdbx_strand_id
1 'polypeptide(L)'
;MKGAPERKYDSVREIFLQNRKRIILENNYRLCYDGRNVLQKKGEVPLEKKWRFKITDILLLLASGAFLVGMRTFLAPCAQQADGRWMVCHWAGEALTGVAAVLFVISLLHALIPRAQIKMGLSLAMIPAAALAFLLPGTMIDLCMMETMRCHTVMQPAARAISVVLILLACLDVYCYRKGDDR
;
A
#
# COMPACT_ATOMS: atom_id res chain seq x y z
N MET A 1 48.55 7.06 -35.30
CA MET A 1 48.24 6.31 -34.06
C MET A 1 47.78 7.34 -33.02
N LYS A 2 46.49 7.71 -33.02
CA LYS A 2 45.43 7.40 -32.02
C LYS A 2 45.72 7.89 -30.57
N GLY A 3 45.00 8.93 -30.15
CA GLY A 3 44.34 8.99 -28.83
C GLY A 3 44.70 10.12 -27.86
N ALA A 4 43.93 11.22 -27.88
CA ALA A 4 43.44 11.89 -26.65
C ALA A 4 42.08 11.24 -26.27
N PRO A 5 41.44 11.41 -25.08
CA PRO A 5 41.65 12.48 -24.09
C PRO A 5 41.44 12.13 -22.59
N GLU A 6 41.79 13.13 -21.79
CA GLU A 6 41.63 13.35 -20.35
C GLU A 6 40.14 13.56 -19.95
N ARG A 7 39.36 12.48 -19.79
CA ARG A 7 37.93 12.52 -19.37
C ARG A 7 37.58 11.33 -18.46
N LYS A 8 38.38 11.08 -17.41
CA LYS A 8 38.28 9.82 -16.64
C LYS A 8 37.80 9.97 -15.19
N TYR A 9 37.81 11.17 -14.59
CA TYR A 9 37.57 11.31 -13.15
C TYR A 9 36.11 11.62 -12.72
N ASP A 10 35.32 12.37 -13.51
CA ASP A 10 33.93 12.70 -13.13
C ASP A 10 32.94 11.53 -13.29
N SER A 11 33.23 10.61 -14.21
CA SER A 11 32.37 9.45 -14.47
C SER A 11 32.37 8.43 -13.32
N VAL A 12 33.51 8.27 -12.64
CA VAL A 12 33.67 7.22 -11.61
C VAL A 12 32.83 7.50 -10.36
N ARG A 13 32.62 8.78 -10.01
CA ARG A 13 31.82 9.20 -8.84
C ARG A 13 30.31 9.00 -9.06
N GLU A 14 29.83 9.31 -10.26
CA GLU A 14 28.45 9.04 -10.68
C GLU A 14 28.18 7.53 -10.77
N ILE A 15 29.11 6.75 -11.32
CA ILE A 15 29.00 5.28 -11.35
C ILE A 15 28.91 4.69 -9.94
N PHE A 16 29.66 5.22 -8.96
CA PHE A 16 29.63 4.72 -7.59
C PHE A 16 28.33 5.07 -6.84
N LEU A 17 27.77 6.27 -7.05
CA LEU A 17 26.47 6.67 -6.49
C LEU A 17 25.30 5.89 -7.14
N GLN A 18 25.39 5.62 -8.44
CA GLN A 18 24.41 4.83 -9.19
C GLN A 18 24.46 3.35 -8.79
N ASN A 19 25.66 2.78 -8.55
CA ASN A 19 25.81 1.42 -8.02
C ASN A 19 25.36 1.30 -6.56
N ARG A 20 25.59 2.31 -5.71
CA ARG A 20 25.12 2.29 -4.31
C ARG A 20 23.59 2.31 -4.22
N LYS A 21 22.91 3.10 -5.05
CA LYS A 21 21.45 3.08 -5.16
C LYS A 21 20.93 1.75 -5.69
N ARG A 22 21.60 1.16 -6.70
CA ARG A 22 21.18 -0.13 -7.28
C ARG A 22 21.36 -1.30 -6.30
N ILE A 23 22.44 -1.32 -5.50
CA ILE A 23 22.68 -2.35 -4.47
C ILE A 23 21.72 -2.20 -3.28
N ILE A 24 21.40 -0.98 -2.81
CA ILE A 24 20.43 -0.79 -1.72
C ILE A 24 19.00 -1.10 -2.18
N LEU A 25 18.65 -0.79 -3.43
CA LEU A 25 17.37 -1.21 -4.00
C LEU A 25 17.34 -2.74 -4.16
N GLU A 26 18.30 -3.36 -4.86
CA GLU A 26 18.29 -4.83 -5.06
C GLU A 26 18.38 -5.64 -3.76
N ASN A 27 19.15 -5.23 -2.75
CA ASN A 27 19.22 -5.98 -1.48
C ASN A 27 17.95 -5.86 -0.62
N ASN A 28 17.18 -4.76 -0.74
CA ASN A 28 15.88 -4.66 -0.06
C ASN A 28 14.80 -5.47 -0.79
N TYR A 29 14.87 -5.56 -2.13
CA TYR A 29 13.92 -6.36 -2.92
C TYR A 29 14.23 -7.86 -2.89
N ARG A 30 15.48 -8.27 -2.65
CA ARG A 30 15.88 -9.69 -2.60
C ARG A 30 15.52 -10.39 -1.29
N LEU A 31 15.22 -9.66 -0.21
CA LEU A 31 14.77 -10.26 1.06
C LEU A 31 13.30 -10.69 1.06
N CYS A 32 12.50 -10.30 0.07
CA CYS A 32 11.07 -10.64 -0.03
C CYS A 32 10.72 -11.60 -1.19
N TYR A 33 11.71 -12.08 -1.96
CA TYR A 33 11.48 -12.95 -3.13
C TYR A 33 12.47 -14.14 -3.15
N ASP A 34 12.36 -15.10 -2.22
CA ASP A 34 12.89 -16.46 -2.43
C ASP A 34 11.87 -17.25 -3.29
N GLY A 35 12.01 -17.09 -4.60
CA GLY A 35 11.11 -17.61 -5.62
C GLY A 35 11.47 -19.01 -6.14
N ARG A 36 11.84 -19.97 -5.29
CA ARG A 36 12.20 -21.32 -5.77
C ARG A 36 11.05 -22.20 -6.27
N ASN A 37 9.78 -21.83 -6.08
CA ASN A 37 8.65 -22.76 -6.35
C ASN A 37 7.64 -22.29 -7.42
N VAL A 38 7.85 -21.17 -8.12
CA VAL A 38 6.83 -20.57 -9.00
C VAL A 38 6.63 -21.33 -10.34
N LEU A 39 7.56 -22.19 -10.76
CA LEU A 39 7.50 -22.81 -12.09
C LEU A 39 6.75 -24.16 -12.17
N GLN A 40 6.26 -24.75 -11.06
CA GLN A 40 5.90 -26.18 -11.10
C GLN A 40 4.43 -26.58 -10.87
N LYS A 41 3.46 -25.67 -10.67
CA LYS A 41 2.04 -26.09 -10.66
C LYS A 41 1.16 -25.27 -11.58
N LYS A 42 1.32 -25.57 -12.86
CA LYS A 42 0.29 -25.47 -13.90
C LYS A 42 -0.85 -26.44 -13.52
N GLY A 43 -2.08 -25.95 -13.51
CA GLY A 43 -3.28 -26.78 -13.46
C GLY A 43 -3.83 -27.03 -12.05
N GLU A 44 -5.14 -26.88 -11.95
CA GLU A 44 -6.01 -27.33 -10.86
C GLU A 44 -6.14 -26.34 -9.69
N VAL A 45 -7.28 -25.65 -9.68
CA VAL A 45 -7.84 -24.99 -8.49
C VAL A 45 -8.97 -25.92 -8.01
N PRO A 46 -8.70 -26.83 -7.05
CA PRO A 46 -9.77 -27.62 -6.43
C PRO A 46 -10.56 -26.71 -5.49
N LEU A 47 -11.85 -26.54 -5.77
CA LEU A 47 -12.80 -25.85 -4.90
C LEU A 47 -13.34 -26.82 -3.85
N GLU A 48 -12.54 -27.10 -2.84
CA GLU A 48 -13.02 -27.70 -1.60
C GLU A 48 -12.42 -26.92 -0.42
N LYS A 49 -13.08 -25.80 -0.10
CA LYS A 49 -12.56 -24.80 0.84
C LYS A 49 -12.95 -25.15 2.28
N LYS A 50 -12.02 -25.73 3.04
CA LYS A 50 -12.04 -25.63 4.50
C LYS A 50 -11.52 -24.23 4.87
N TRP A 51 -12.43 -23.28 5.13
CA TRP A 51 -12.11 -21.90 5.50
C TRP A 51 -11.37 -21.85 6.84
N ARG A 52 -10.03 -21.92 6.83
CA ARG A 52 -9.21 -21.53 7.98
C ARG A 52 -8.83 -20.08 7.83
N PHE A 53 -9.76 -19.20 8.18
CA PHE A 53 -9.42 -17.80 8.34
C PHE A 53 -8.39 -17.63 9.45
N LYS A 54 -7.25 -17.00 9.13
CA LYS A 54 -6.39 -16.47 10.18
C LYS A 54 -7.03 -15.19 10.70
N ILE A 55 -6.83 -14.93 11.98
CA ILE A 55 -7.34 -13.72 12.64
C ILE A 55 -6.84 -12.46 11.90
N THR A 56 -5.62 -12.51 11.35
CA THR A 56 -5.04 -11.41 10.55
C THR A 56 -5.86 -11.11 9.28
N ASP A 57 -6.35 -12.13 8.57
CA ASP A 57 -7.18 -11.96 7.37
C ASP A 57 -8.48 -11.20 7.69
N ILE A 58 -9.13 -11.60 8.78
CA ILE A 58 -10.40 -10.99 9.23
C ILE A 58 -10.13 -9.53 9.64
N LEU A 59 -9.05 -9.29 10.38
CA LEU A 59 -8.72 -7.95 10.87
C LEU A 59 -8.39 -7.00 9.72
N LEU A 60 -7.68 -7.47 8.68
CA LEU A 60 -7.37 -6.69 7.48
C LEU A 60 -8.63 -6.36 6.67
N LEU A 61 -9.53 -7.35 6.53
CA LEU A 61 -10.81 -7.18 5.84
C LEU A 61 -11.73 -6.19 6.57
N LEU A 62 -11.80 -6.29 7.90
CA LEU A 62 -12.58 -5.37 8.73
C LEU A 62 -12.01 -3.95 8.68
N ALA A 63 -10.68 -3.79 8.80
CA ALA A 63 -10.04 -2.48 8.75
C ALA A 63 -10.24 -1.79 7.39
N SER A 64 -10.01 -2.51 6.29
CA SER A 64 -10.21 -1.98 4.93
C SER A 64 -11.68 -1.72 4.61
N GLY A 65 -12.59 -2.60 5.04
CA GLY A 65 -14.03 -2.42 4.88
C GLY A 65 -14.56 -1.22 5.68
N ALA A 66 -14.14 -1.08 6.93
CA ALA A 66 -14.47 0.08 7.76
C ALA A 66 -13.92 1.38 7.15
N PHE A 67 -12.75 1.35 6.51
CA PHE A 67 -12.21 2.51 5.82
C PHE A 67 -13.08 2.91 4.62
N LEU A 68 -13.45 1.95 3.76
CA LEU A 68 -14.30 2.20 2.59
C LEU A 68 -15.68 2.72 2.99
N VAL A 69 -16.32 2.10 3.98
CA VAL A 69 -17.62 2.55 4.50
C VAL A 69 -17.47 3.91 5.18
N GLY A 70 -16.40 4.11 5.95
CA GLY A 70 -16.09 5.38 6.62
C GLY A 70 -15.97 6.53 5.62
N MET A 71 -15.25 6.34 4.52
CA MET A 71 -15.13 7.33 3.44
C MET A 71 -16.49 7.73 2.83
N ARG A 72 -17.42 6.78 2.71
CA ARG A 72 -18.76 7.02 2.18
C ARG A 72 -19.75 7.64 3.17
N THR A 73 -19.43 7.64 4.46
CA THR A 73 -20.39 7.99 5.52
C THR A 73 -19.89 9.12 6.41
N PHE A 74 -18.89 8.85 7.23
CA PHE A 74 -18.43 9.75 8.30
C PHE A 74 -17.24 10.62 7.92
N LEU A 75 -16.39 10.14 7.00
CA LEU A 75 -15.20 10.86 6.50
C LEU A 75 -15.50 11.61 5.19
N ALA A 76 -16.79 11.78 4.85
CA ALA A 76 -17.18 12.51 3.67
C ALA A 76 -16.60 13.95 3.70
N PRO A 77 -16.03 14.42 2.57
CA PRO A 77 -15.46 15.76 2.48
C PRO A 77 -16.54 16.83 2.62
N CYS A 78 -16.13 18.11 2.65
CA CYS A 78 -17.06 19.23 2.69
C CYS A 78 -18.11 19.14 1.57
N ALA A 79 -19.35 19.51 1.89
CA ALA A 79 -20.44 19.60 0.92
C ALA A 79 -20.14 20.66 -0.15
N GLN A 80 -20.86 20.57 -1.28
CA GLN A 80 -20.75 21.53 -2.37
C GLN A 80 -20.97 22.97 -1.85
N GLN A 81 -20.18 23.91 -2.36
CA GLN A 81 -20.33 25.32 -2.02
C GLN A 81 -21.74 25.80 -2.42
N ALA A 82 -22.29 26.79 -1.70
CA ALA A 82 -23.56 27.43 -2.08
C ALA A 82 -23.55 28.00 -3.52
N ASP A 83 -22.35 28.29 -4.06
CA ASP A 83 -22.12 28.72 -5.44
C ASP A 83 -22.23 27.59 -6.48
N GLY A 84 -22.52 26.35 -6.08
CA GLY A 84 -22.54 25.18 -6.96
C GLY A 84 -21.16 24.66 -7.40
N ARG A 85 -20.07 25.24 -6.88
CA ARG A 85 -18.70 24.81 -7.19
C ARG A 85 -18.22 23.71 -6.23
N TRP A 86 -17.45 22.77 -6.77
CA TRP A 86 -16.76 21.74 -5.99
C TRP A 86 -15.41 22.25 -5.48
N MET A 87 -15.16 22.08 -4.19
CA MET A 87 -13.87 22.40 -3.59
C MET A 87 -12.84 21.30 -3.89
N VAL A 88 -11.56 21.63 -3.85
CA VAL A 88 -10.45 20.67 -4.08
C VAL A 88 -10.50 19.45 -3.13
N CYS A 89 -11.03 19.62 -1.92
CA CYS A 89 -11.19 18.53 -0.95
C CYS A 89 -12.16 17.43 -1.40
N HIS A 90 -13.08 17.73 -2.32
CA HIS A 90 -13.97 16.73 -2.90
C HIS A 90 -13.17 15.69 -3.68
N TRP A 91 -12.24 16.15 -4.52
CA TRP A 91 -11.35 15.28 -5.29
C TRP A 91 -10.40 14.48 -4.41
N ALA A 92 -9.96 15.05 -3.28
CA ALA A 92 -9.20 14.32 -2.27
C ALA A 92 -10.01 13.15 -1.68
N GLY A 93 -11.28 13.38 -1.36
CA GLY A 93 -12.18 12.35 -0.85
C GLY A 93 -12.46 11.24 -1.88
N GLU A 94 -12.66 11.60 -3.14
CA GLU A 94 -12.83 10.62 -4.23
C GLU A 94 -11.58 9.77 -4.45
N ALA A 95 -10.39 10.40 -4.51
CA ALA A 95 -9.14 9.69 -4.64
C ALA A 95 -8.93 8.71 -3.47
N LEU A 96 -9.20 9.14 -2.24
CA LEU A 96 -9.04 8.33 -1.05
C LEU A 96 -10.07 7.18 -0.99
N THR A 97 -11.29 7.40 -1.48
CA THR A 97 -12.31 6.36 -1.65
C THR A 97 -11.85 5.30 -2.66
N GLY A 98 -11.22 5.72 -3.76
CA GLY A 98 -10.61 4.82 -4.73
C GLY A 98 -9.51 3.95 -4.10
N VAL A 99 -8.61 4.55 -3.31
CA VAL A 99 -7.57 3.80 -2.58
C VAL A 99 -8.19 2.83 -1.57
N ALA A 100 -9.21 3.26 -0.82
CA ALA A 100 -9.93 2.40 0.12
C ALA A 100 -10.58 1.19 -0.58
N ALA A 101 -11.15 1.39 -1.76
CA ALA A 101 -11.73 0.32 -2.56
C ALA A 101 -10.66 -0.69 -3.01
N VAL A 102 -9.50 -0.21 -3.47
CA VAL A 102 -8.36 -1.08 -3.83
C VAL A 102 -7.89 -1.90 -2.62
N LEU A 103 -7.70 -1.27 -1.46
CA LEU A 103 -7.30 -1.95 -0.22
C LEU A 103 -8.33 -3.02 0.19
N PHE A 104 -9.62 -2.75 0.01
CA PHE A 104 -10.68 -3.71 0.29
C PHE A 104 -10.64 -4.92 -0.65
N VAL A 105 -10.45 -4.69 -1.95
CA VAL A 105 -10.29 -5.77 -2.94
C VAL A 105 -9.07 -6.63 -2.65
N ILE A 106 -7.94 -6.01 -2.31
CA ILE A 106 -6.72 -6.70 -1.90
C ILE A 106 -6.98 -7.54 -0.64
N SER A 107 -7.65 -6.99 0.37
CA SER A 107 -7.99 -7.73 1.59
C SER A 107 -8.95 -8.89 1.33
N LEU A 108 -9.92 -8.72 0.43
CA LEU A 108 -10.84 -9.78 0.03
C LEU A 108 -10.12 -10.91 -0.71
N LEU A 109 -9.20 -10.58 -1.62
CA LEU A 109 -8.33 -11.56 -2.27
C LEU A 109 -7.46 -12.31 -1.26
N HIS A 110 -6.94 -11.60 -0.25
CA HIS A 110 -6.12 -12.19 0.83
C HIS A 110 -6.90 -13.20 1.66
N ALA A 111 -8.17 -12.88 1.94
CA ALA A 111 -9.13 -13.73 2.62
C ALA A 111 -9.54 -14.96 1.80
N LEU A 112 -9.78 -14.80 0.50
CA LEU A 112 -10.30 -15.86 -0.38
C LEU A 112 -9.23 -16.86 -0.86
N ILE A 113 -7.97 -16.44 -0.95
CA ILE A 113 -6.87 -17.23 -1.52
C ILE A 113 -6.01 -17.81 -0.39
N PRO A 114 -6.07 -19.13 -0.13
CA PRO A 114 -5.24 -19.77 0.89
C PRO A 114 -3.80 -20.04 0.43
N ARG A 115 -3.44 -19.70 -0.81
CA ARG A 115 -2.09 -19.94 -1.35
C ARG A 115 -1.07 -19.02 -0.69
N ALA A 116 -0.12 -19.63 -0.01
CA ALA A 116 0.90 -18.98 0.81
C ALA A 116 1.72 -17.92 0.05
N GLN A 117 2.14 -18.23 -1.19
CA GLN A 117 2.89 -17.31 -2.04
C GLN A 117 2.10 -16.06 -2.45
N ILE A 118 0.79 -16.21 -2.70
CA ILE A 118 -0.07 -15.09 -3.10
C ILE A 118 -0.32 -14.17 -1.92
N LYS A 119 -0.49 -14.73 -0.71
CA LYS A 119 -0.66 -13.94 0.52
C LYS A 119 0.52 -13.00 0.77
N MET A 120 1.75 -13.51 0.67
CA MET A 120 2.95 -12.67 0.82
C MET A 120 3.01 -11.51 -0.18
N GLY A 121 2.76 -11.78 -1.47
CA GLY A 121 2.77 -10.73 -2.50
C GLY A 121 1.69 -9.68 -2.29
N LEU A 122 0.54 -10.10 -1.79
CA LEU A 122 -0.61 -9.23 -1.54
C LEU A 122 -0.42 -8.36 -0.29
N SER A 123 0.18 -8.90 0.78
CA SER A 123 0.65 -8.13 1.93
C SER A 123 1.73 -7.11 1.54
N LEU A 124 2.61 -7.45 0.59
CA LEU A 124 3.59 -6.51 0.05
C LEU A 124 2.93 -5.38 -0.77
N ALA A 125 1.87 -5.68 -1.52
CA ALA A 125 1.10 -4.69 -2.28
C ALA A 125 0.27 -3.74 -1.38
N MET A 126 -0.14 -4.21 -0.19
CA MET A 126 -0.86 -3.37 0.79
C MET A 126 0.00 -2.21 1.31
N ILE A 127 1.31 -2.40 1.47
CA ILE A 127 2.22 -1.40 2.03
C ILE A 127 2.25 -0.11 1.19
N PRO A 128 2.56 -0.13 -0.12
CA PRO A 128 2.55 1.07 -0.94
C PRO A 128 1.15 1.67 -1.10
N ALA A 129 0.09 0.84 -1.12
CA ALA A 129 -1.28 1.34 -1.18
C ALA A 129 -1.69 2.11 0.09
N ALA A 130 -1.29 1.61 1.27
CA ALA A 130 -1.51 2.30 2.54
C ALA A 130 -0.61 3.54 2.68
N ALA A 131 0.64 3.49 2.20
CA ALA A 131 1.51 4.66 2.14
C ALA A 131 0.91 5.76 1.24
N LEU A 132 0.30 5.37 0.11
CA LEU A 132 -0.40 6.30 -0.76
C LEU A 132 -1.56 6.97 0.00
N ALA A 133 -2.42 6.20 0.68
CA ALA A 133 -3.50 6.75 1.51
C ALA A 133 -3.01 7.73 2.60
N PHE A 134 -1.81 7.52 3.15
CA PHE A 134 -1.20 8.43 4.12
C PHE A 134 -0.72 9.75 3.50
N LEU A 135 -0.16 9.70 2.28
CA LEU A 135 0.37 10.87 1.58
C LEU A 135 -0.74 11.72 0.93
N LEU A 136 -1.86 11.11 0.52
CA LEU A 136 -2.95 11.83 -0.15
C LEU A 136 -3.40 13.11 0.59
N PRO A 137 -3.81 13.05 1.88
CA PRO A 137 -4.33 14.21 2.56
C PRO A 137 -3.21 15.19 2.97
N GLY A 138 -3.16 16.32 2.27
CA GLY A 138 -2.35 17.50 2.61
C GLY A 138 -0.94 17.52 2.05
N THR A 139 -0.53 16.50 1.27
CA THR A 139 0.77 16.55 0.56
C THR A 139 0.62 16.48 -0.96
N MET A 140 -0.26 15.61 -1.48
CA MET A 140 -0.54 15.53 -2.92
C MET A 140 -1.75 16.36 -3.34
N ILE A 141 -2.81 16.38 -2.52
CA ILE A 141 -4.02 17.15 -2.81
C ILE A 141 -4.20 18.15 -1.67
N ASP A 142 -4.30 19.42 -2.03
CA ASP A 142 -4.55 20.49 -1.09
C ASP A 142 -5.95 20.34 -0.47
N LEU A 143 -6.00 20.48 0.85
CA LEU A 143 -7.24 20.54 1.60
C LEU A 143 -7.69 22.00 1.75
N CYS A 144 -8.87 22.21 2.32
CA CYS A 144 -9.37 23.55 2.62
C CYS A 144 -8.38 24.36 3.46
N MET A 145 -8.31 25.67 3.21
CA MET A 145 -7.36 26.58 3.87
C MET A 145 -7.56 26.69 5.39
N MET A 146 -8.79 26.48 5.87
CA MET A 146 -9.11 26.55 7.30
C MET A 146 -9.00 25.17 7.98
N GLU A 147 -8.23 25.12 9.06
CA GLU A 147 -7.96 23.90 9.84
C GLU A 147 -9.16 23.43 10.68
N THR A 148 -10.14 24.29 10.95
CA THR A 148 -11.37 23.95 11.69
C THR A 148 -12.40 23.18 10.86
N MET A 149 -12.15 22.99 9.57
CA MET A 149 -13.04 22.28 8.66
C MET A 149 -12.96 20.76 8.83
N ARG A 150 -14.06 20.05 8.54
CA ARG A 150 -14.14 18.57 8.67
C ARG A 150 -13.02 17.82 7.93
N CYS A 151 -12.52 18.35 6.83
CA CYS A 151 -11.42 17.73 6.07
C CYS A 151 -10.14 17.58 6.90
N HIS A 152 -9.82 18.57 7.73
CA HIS A 152 -8.64 18.56 8.61
C HIS A 152 -8.92 17.85 9.93
N THR A 153 -10.12 18.04 10.49
CA THR A 153 -10.43 17.50 11.83
C THR A 153 -10.82 16.02 11.84
N VAL A 154 -11.37 15.50 10.73
CA VAL A 154 -11.88 14.12 10.66
C VAL A 154 -11.17 13.32 9.57
N MET A 155 -11.28 13.76 8.31
CA MET A 155 -10.83 12.96 7.16
C MET A 155 -9.32 12.72 7.19
N GLN A 156 -8.51 13.77 7.37
CA GLN A 156 -7.05 13.67 7.39
C GLN A 156 -6.51 12.79 8.53
N PRO A 157 -6.86 13.00 9.82
CA PRO A 157 -6.34 12.17 10.89
C PRO A 157 -6.86 10.73 10.78
N ALA A 158 -8.11 10.52 10.38
CA ALA A 158 -8.65 9.17 10.22
C ALA A 158 -7.97 8.40 9.08
N ALA A 159 -7.74 9.04 7.93
CA ALA A 159 -7.01 8.43 6.82
C ALA A 159 -5.58 8.05 7.22
N ARG A 160 -4.86 8.95 7.91
CA ARG A 160 -3.51 8.68 8.39
C ARG A 160 -3.47 7.57 9.45
N ALA A 161 -4.40 7.60 10.41
CA ALA A 161 -4.48 6.58 11.45
C ALA A 161 -4.76 5.19 10.87
N ILE A 162 -5.74 5.07 9.96
CA ILE A 162 -6.08 3.81 9.31
C ILE A 162 -4.92 3.31 8.44
N SER A 163 -4.24 4.20 7.72
CA SER A 163 -3.06 3.84 6.91
C SER A 163 -1.95 3.24 7.77
N VAL A 164 -1.65 3.84 8.93
CA VAL A 164 -0.66 3.30 9.88
C VAL A 164 -1.11 1.93 10.41
N VAL A 165 -2.38 1.77 10.78
CA VAL A 165 -2.92 0.49 11.24
C VAL A 165 -2.81 -0.59 10.16
N LEU A 166 -3.14 -0.29 8.91
CA LEU A 166 -3.03 -1.24 7.81
C LEU A 166 -1.58 -1.66 7.55
N ILE A 167 -0.62 -0.73 7.65
CA ILE A 167 0.81 -1.05 7.55
C ILE A 167 1.22 -1.99 8.68
N LEU A 168 0.85 -1.69 9.92
CA LEU A 168 1.15 -2.56 11.07
C LEU A 168 0.56 -3.96 10.90
N LEU A 169 -0.69 -4.06 10.44
CA LEU A 169 -1.33 -5.35 10.15
C LEU A 169 -0.62 -6.12 9.04
N ALA A 170 -0.22 -5.44 7.96
CA ALA A 170 0.57 -6.07 6.89
C ALA A 170 1.94 -6.57 7.42
N CYS A 171 2.62 -5.79 8.27
CA CYS A 171 3.87 -6.21 8.91
C CYS A 171 3.66 -7.41 9.85
N LEU A 172 2.59 -7.41 10.64
CA LEU A 172 2.24 -8.53 11.53
C LEU A 172 1.91 -9.80 10.74
N ASP A 173 1.22 -9.68 9.60
CA ASP A 173 0.92 -10.80 8.73
C ASP A 173 2.20 -11.42 8.17
N VAL A 174 3.12 -10.60 7.67
CA VAL A 174 4.45 -11.04 7.21
C VAL A 174 5.28 -11.66 8.34
N TYR A 175 5.25 -11.08 9.54
CA TYR A 175 5.97 -11.61 10.70
C TYR A 175 5.39 -12.97 11.17
N CYS A 176 4.06 -13.07 11.28
CA CYS A 176 3.38 -14.32 11.61
C CYS A 176 3.63 -15.40 10.57
N TYR A 177 3.73 -15.01 9.29
CA TYR A 177 4.08 -15.92 8.20
C TYR A 177 5.51 -16.46 8.38
N ARG A 178 6.51 -15.59 8.61
CA ARG A 178 7.90 -16.00 8.87
C ARG A 178 8.04 -16.93 10.07
N LYS A 179 7.34 -16.65 11.18
CA LYS A 179 7.41 -17.47 12.39
C LYS A 179 6.75 -18.85 12.20
N GLY A 180 5.82 -18.97 11.24
CA GLY A 180 5.17 -20.23 10.91
C GLY A 180 6.06 -21.21 10.15
N ASP A 181 7.06 -20.72 9.42
CA ASP A 181 8.03 -21.54 8.66
C ASP A 181 9.17 -22.11 9.53
N ASP A 182 9.28 -21.68 10.79
CA ASP A 182 10.33 -22.09 11.75
C ASP A 182 9.92 -23.28 12.66
N ARG A 183 8.82 -23.98 12.31
CA ARG A 183 8.35 -25.23 12.95
C ARG A 183 8.16 -26.33 11.93
#